data_AF-A0A2E1B608-F1
#
_entry.id   AF-A0A2E1B608-F1
#
_cell.length_a   1.000
_cell.length_b   1.000
_cell.length_c   1.000
_cell.angle_alpha   90.00
_cell.angle_beta   90.00
_cell.angle_gamma   90.00
#
_symmetry.space_group_name_H-M   'P 1'
#
loop_
_entity.id
_entity.type
_entity.pdbx_description
1 polymer ?
#
loop_
_entity_poly.entity_id
_entity_poly.type
_entity_poly.pdbx_seq_one_letter_code
_entity_poly.pdbx_strand_id
1 'polypeptide(L)'
;MPVEVQRAVQAEFDAAYYLRMYPELMKAAIDPLDHYLEFGWKEGRNPRKDFDSHGYLRQHIDVAIAGMNPFVHYIQYGRSEGRTVPTGEHFMALLPNVRAMQRVQDAAFPVDAETCEKLMVILIPEHNTMSGGIYSFFSIARAAYQMRHRHEYKTLLMTRPNRLNETYTRQCNFRNSEDVFRFSQIVRCRNAKTVYLHLPEYMVPSFVDLMDAETLEYLKSRDKLYINILNQKIDIMPEAHELEDVRALADELTQSVAHHSYFGQSFADRYNTPLLLLPAYTDLSQYEAIPAEEKHNLIIYSPDEADWKTATLEAIAEGMPDYEQRWLGLSAQFGAFR
;
A
#
# COMPACT_ATOMS: atom_id res chain seq x y z
N MET A 1 -24.45 3.30 11.42
CA MET A 1 -25.02 1.98 11.07
C MET A 1 -26.22 1.72 11.98
N PRO A 2 -27.37 1.21 11.49
CA PRO A 2 -28.52 0.88 12.33
C PRO A 2 -28.18 -0.21 13.38
N VAL A 3 -28.84 -0.18 14.54
CA VAL A 3 -28.55 -1.07 15.68
C VAL A 3 -28.79 -2.54 15.33
N GLU A 4 -29.81 -2.82 14.53
CA GLU A 4 -30.15 -4.16 14.06
C GLU A 4 -29.04 -4.76 13.20
N VAL A 5 -28.42 -3.91 12.37
CA VAL A 5 -27.31 -4.29 11.49
C VAL A 5 -26.05 -4.55 12.31
N GLN A 6 -25.77 -3.69 13.29
CA GLN A 6 -24.63 -3.87 14.19
C GLN A 6 -24.73 -5.20 14.96
N ARG A 7 -25.92 -5.57 15.45
CA ARG A 7 -26.16 -6.85 16.12
C ARG A 7 -25.97 -8.05 15.19
N ALA A 8 -26.45 -7.96 13.95
CA ALA A 8 -26.26 -9.03 12.96
C ALA A 8 -24.77 -9.24 12.62
N VAL A 9 -24.02 -8.14 12.48
CA VAL A 9 -22.58 -8.20 12.24
C VAL A 9 -21.84 -8.77 13.44
N GLN A 10 -22.16 -8.31 14.66
CA GLN A 10 -21.56 -8.82 15.89
C GLN A 10 -21.79 -10.31 16.08
N ALA A 11 -22.98 -10.82 15.77
CA ALA A 11 -23.31 -12.24 15.91
C ALA A 11 -22.51 -13.15 14.99
N GLU A 12 -22.03 -12.62 13.86
CA GLU A 12 -21.32 -13.37 12.83
C GLU A 12 -19.81 -13.12 12.81
N PHE A 13 -19.34 -12.10 13.53
CA PHE A 13 -17.94 -11.74 13.68
C PHE A 13 -17.22 -12.69 14.65
N ASP A 14 -16.05 -13.19 14.27
CA ASP A 14 -15.25 -14.07 15.13
C ASP A 14 -14.12 -13.27 15.80
N ALA A 15 -14.45 -12.68 16.95
CA ALA A 15 -13.50 -11.89 17.73
C ALA A 15 -12.25 -12.69 18.15
N ALA A 16 -12.38 -13.99 18.44
CA ALA A 16 -11.26 -14.83 18.84
C ALA A 16 -10.33 -15.14 17.65
N TYR A 17 -10.88 -15.35 16.46
CA TYR A 17 -10.11 -15.40 15.22
C TYR A 17 -9.40 -14.08 14.97
N TYR A 18 -10.13 -12.97 15.06
CA TYR A 18 -9.62 -11.65 14.74
C TYR A 18 -8.43 -11.27 15.64
N LEU A 19 -8.57 -11.42 16.96
CA LEU A 19 -7.48 -11.15 17.92
C LEU A 19 -6.30 -12.11 17.79
N ARG A 20 -6.52 -13.35 17.33
CA ARG A 20 -5.43 -14.29 17.04
C ARG A 20 -4.63 -13.89 15.80
N MET A 21 -5.28 -13.31 14.80
CA MET A 21 -4.63 -12.79 13.61
C MET A 21 -3.96 -11.43 13.86
N TYR A 22 -4.49 -10.66 14.81
CA TYR A 22 -4.13 -9.28 15.10
C TYR A 22 -3.88 -9.06 16.59
N PRO A 23 -2.83 -9.70 17.16
CA PRO A 23 -2.58 -9.70 18.60
C PRO A 23 -2.19 -8.31 19.16
N GLU A 24 -1.81 -7.36 18.30
CA GLU A 24 -1.56 -5.96 18.67
C GLU A 24 -2.80 -5.27 19.25
N LEU A 25 -4.00 -5.66 18.80
CA LEU A 25 -5.26 -5.09 19.29
C LEU A 25 -5.53 -5.47 20.74
N MET A 26 -5.10 -6.67 21.16
CA MET A 26 -5.16 -7.08 22.57
C MET A 26 -4.28 -6.20 23.45
N LYS A 27 -3.08 -5.84 22.97
CA LYS A 27 -2.13 -5.00 23.73
C LYS A 27 -2.64 -3.56 23.87
N ALA A 28 -3.33 -3.06 22.85
CA ALA A 28 -3.91 -1.72 22.82
C ALA A 28 -5.28 -1.61 23.52
N ALA A 29 -5.82 -2.71 24.05
CA ALA A 29 -7.17 -2.78 24.63
C ALA A 29 -8.27 -2.23 23.69
N ILE A 30 -8.10 -2.42 22.38
CA ILE A 30 -9.06 -2.00 21.35
C ILE A 30 -10.07 -3.12 21.16
N ASP A 31 -11.36 -2.78 21.08
CA ASP A 31 -12.40 -3.75 20.75
C ASP A 31 -12.23 -4.25 19.30
N PRO A 32 -12.13 -5.57 19.07
CA PRO A 32 -11.85 -6.11 17.75
C PRO A 32 -12.97 -5.87 16.74
N LEU A 33 -14.23 -5.81 17.17
CA LEU A 33 -15.36 -5.57 16.27
C LEU A 33 -15.39 -4.10 15.86
N ASP A 34 -15.21 -3.19 16.81
CA ASP A 34 -15.14 -1.75 16.53
C ASP A 34 -13.97 -1.45 15.58
N HIS A 35 -12.78 -2.01 15.87
CA HIS A 35 -11.64 -1.91 14.97
C HIS A 35 -11.98 -2.45 13.59
N TYR A 36 -12.60 -3.64 13.50
CA TYR A 36 -12.92 -4.22 12.20
C TYR A 36 -13.86 -3.32 11.40
N LEU A 37 -14.92 -2.81 12.03
CA LEU A 37 -15.94 -1.96 11.40
C LEU A 37 -15.39 -0.61 10.94
N GLU A 38 -14.44 -0.04 11.68
CA GLU A 38 -13.89 1.28 11.40
C GLU A 38 -12.70 1.24 10.44
N PHE A 39 -11.77 0.31 10.67
CA PHE A 39 -10.47 0.23 9.98
C PHE A 39 -10.24 -1.11 9.30
N GLY A 40 -10.53 -2.22 9.98
CA GLY A 40 -10.09 -3.54 9.58
C GLY A 40 -10.55 -3.96 8.19
N TRP A 41 -11.80 -3.68 7.82
CA TRP A 41 -12.29 -4.01 6.47
C TRP A 41 -11.66 -3.15 5.36
N LYS A 42 -11.21 -1.93 5.67
CA LYS A 42 -10.51 -1.04 4.72
C LYS A 42 -9.06 -1.45 4.54
N GLU A 43 -8.46 -1.99 5.59
CA GLU A 43 -7.19 -2.72 5.57
C GLU A 43 -7.36 -4.14 4.98
N GLY A 44 -8.61 -4.49 4.65
CA GLY A 44 -9.12 -5.78 4.20
C GLY A 44 -8.64 -6.99 4.99
N ARG A 45 -8.61 -6.80 6.30
CA ARG A 45 -8.61 -7.86 7.31
C ARG A 45 -9.87 -8.70 7.18
N ASN A 46 -9.78 -9.96 7.60
CA ASN A 46 -10.90 -10.88 7.53
C ASN A 46 -11.62 -10.94 8.89
N PRO A 47 -12.96 -10.80 8.93
CA PRO A 47 -13.73 -10.80 10.18
C PRO A 47 -13.86 -12.19 10.81
N ARG A 48 -13.63 -13.24 10.02
CA ARG A 48 -13.68 -14.65 10.42
C ARG A 48 -12.97 -15.51 9.38
N LYS A 49 -12.64 -16.75 9.75
CA LYS A 49 -11.81 -17.67 8.93
C LYS A 49 -12.37 -17.96 7.54
N ASP A 50 -13.69 -18.03 7.38
CA ASP A 50 -14.40 -18.42 6.16
C ASP A 50 -14.87 -17.21 5.33
N PHE A 51 -14.45 -15.99 5.67
CA PHE A 51 -14.81 -14.79 4.93
C PHE A 51 -13.58 -14.01 4.48
N ASP A 52 -13.30 -14.01 3.18
CA ASP A 52 -12.26 -13.17 2.57
C ASP A 52 -12.86 -11.81 2.16
N SER A 53 -12.55 -10.77 2.93
CA SER A 53 -13.02 -9.40 2.68
C SER A 53 -12.57 -8.88 1.31
N HIS A 54 -11.30 -9.08 0.97
CA HIS A 54 -10.74 -8.64 -0.31
C HIS A 54 -11.27 -9.49 -1.47
N GLY A 55 -11.32 -10.81 -1.30
CA GLY A 55 -11.92 -11.73 -2.26
C GLY A 55 -13.36 -11.38 -2.58
N TYR A 56 -14.16 -11.05 -1.56
CA TYR A 56 -15.53 -10.61 -1.73
C TYR A 56 -15.63 -9.31 -2.54
N LEU A 57 -14.84 -8.28 -2.22
CA LEU A 57 -14.84 -7.02 -2.97
C LEU A 57 -14.36 -7.18 -4.42
N ARG A 58 -13.40 -8.05 -4.68
CA ARG A 58 -12.94 -8.36 -6.05
C ARG A 58 -13.99 -9.09 -6.87
N GLN A 59 -14.73 -10.01 -6.24
CA GLN A 59 -15.79 -10.76 -6.91
C GLN A 59 -17.03 -9.89 -7.15
N HIS A 60 -17.33 -8.97 -6.23
CA HIS A 60 -18.53 -8.15 -6.19
C HIS A 60 -18.15 -6.68 -6.36
N ILE A 61 -17.76 -6.32 -7.59
CA ILE A 61 -17.17 -5.01 -7.91
C ILE A 61 -18.12 -3.84 -7.62
N ASP A 62 -19.43 -4.07 -7.69
CA ASP A 62 -20.45 -3.08 -7.32
C ASP A 62 -20.36 -2.68 -5.83
N VAL A 63 -20.05 -3.64 -4.96
CA VAL A 63 -19.85 -3.41 -3.52
C VAL A 63 -18.56 -2.61 -3.29
N ALA A 64 -17.51 -2.93 -4.04
CA ALA A 64 -16.24 -2.21 -4.00
C ALA A 64 -16.38 -0.76 -4.49
N ILE A 65 -17.10 -0.55 -5.61
CA ILE A 65 -17.37 0.78 -6.16
C ILE A 65 -18.22 1.60 -5.18
N ALA A 66 -19.20 0.98 -4.52
CA ALA A 66 -20.01 1.64 -3.51
C ALA A 66 -19.25 1.94 -2.20
N GLY A 67 -17.98 1.50 -2.06
CA GLY A 67 -17.17 1.71 -0.88
C GLY A 67 -17.78 1.08 0.38
N MET A 68 -18.54 -0.01 0.22
CA MET A 68 -19.25 -0.65 1.33
C MET A 68 -18.36 -1.66 2.03
N ASN A 69 -18.52 -1.79 3.35
CA ASN A 69 -17.88 -2.86 4.10
C ASN A 69 -18.37 -4.22 3.56
N PRO A 70 -17.46 -5.09 3.05
CA PRO A 70 -17.84 -6.33 2.37
C PRO A 70 -18.62 -7.28 3.28
N PHE A 71 -18.24 -7.36 4.56
CA PHE A 71 -18.88 -8.26 5.51
C PHE A 71 -20.27 -7.76 5.92
N VAL A 72 -20.40 -6.46 6.16
CA VAL A 72 -21.70 -5.83 6.44
C VAL A 72 -22.62 -6.00 5.23
N HIS A 73 -22.14 -5.71 4.02
CA HIS A 73 -22.90 -5.90 2.79
C HIS A 73 -23.35 -7.35 2.60
N TYR A 74 -22.45 -8.31 2.81
CA TYR A 74 -22.78 -9.73 2.66
C TYR A 74 -23.89 -10.16 3.62
N ILE A 75 -23.84 -9.72 4.88
CA ILE A 75 -24.84 -10.05 5.90
C ILE A 75 -26.19 -9.41 5.57
N GLN A 76 -26.20 -8.15 5.14
CA GLN A 76 -27.44 -7.42 4.87
C GLN A 76 -28.12 -7.82 3.56
N TYR A 77 -27.34 -8.04 2.51
CA TYR A 77 -27.83 -8.21 1.14
C TYR A 77 -27.23 -9.44 0.46
N GLY A 78 -25.91 -9.59 0.51
CA GLY A 78 -25.21 -10.58 -0.31
C GLY A 78 -25.70 -12.03 -0.10
N ARG A 79 -26.06 -12.41 1.13
CA ARG A 79 -26.60 -13.75 1.42
C ARG A 79 -27.97 -13.99 0.80
N SER A 80 -28.89 -13.04 0.88
CA SER A 80 -30.23 -13.18 0.30
C SER A 80 -30.21 -13.05 -1.21
N GLU A 81 -29.25 -12.31 -1.75
CA GLU A 81 -28.96 -12.20 -3.19
C GLU A 81 -28.23 -13.43 -3.77
N GLY A 82 -27.83 -14.39 -2.93
CA GLY A 82 -27.10 -15.59 -3.36
C GLY A 82 -25.65 -15.35 -3.77
N ARG A 83 -25.05 -14.23 -3.35
CA ARG A 83 -23.63 -13.93 -3.62
C ARG A 83 -22.72 -14.90 -2.88
N THR A 84 -21.76 -15.45 -3.59
CA THR A 84 -20.79 -16.37 -2.99
C THR A 84 -19.71 -15.60 -2.23
N VAL A 85 -19.28 -16.16 -1.11
CA VAL A 85 -18.08 -15.72 -0.38
C VAL A 85 -16.93 -16.64 -0.77
N PRO A 86 -15.84 -16.13 -1.33
CA PRO A 86 -14.66 -16.95 -1.53
C PRO A 86 -14.11 -17.32 -0.15
N THR A 87 -14.14 -18.61 0.18
CA THR A 87 -13.33 -19.12 1.29
C THR A 87 -11.88 -19.21 0.82
N GLY A 88 -10.90 -19.11 1.73
CA GLY A 88 -9.48 -19.22 1.38
C GLY A 88 -9.12 -20.49 0.60
N GLU A 89 -9.95 -21.54 0.66
CA GLU A 89 -9.84 -22.76 -0.14
C GLU A 89 -10.51 -22.65 -1.53
N HIS A 90 -11.60 -21.88 -1.67
CA HIS A 90 -12.30 -21.69 -2.96
C HIS A 90 -11.54 -20.77 -3.93
N PHE A 91 -10.65 -19.89 -3.42
CA PHE A 91 -9.74 -19.11 -4.26
C PHE A 91 -8.76 -20.01 -5.04
N MET A 92 -8.41 -21.18 -4.48
CA MET A 92 -7.62 -22.20 -5.17
C MET A 92 -8.41 -22.95 -6.26
N ALA A 93 -9.74 -22.82 -6.33
CA ALA A 93 -10.55 -23.47 -7.37
C ALA A 93 -10.76 -22.60 -8.62
N LEU A 94 -10.55 -21.28 -8.54
CA LEU A 94 -10.58 -20.32 -9.68
C LEU A 94 -9.23 -20.24 -10.42
N LEU A 95 -8.34 -21.22 -10.19
CA LEU A 95 -6.92 -21.27 -10.59
C LEU A 95 -6.55 -21.39 -12.08
N PRO A 96 -7.44 -21.48 -13.09
CA PRO A 96 -6.97 -21.36 -14.48
C PRO A 96 -6.29 -19.99 -14.75
N ASN A 97 -6.69 -18.92 -14.04
CA ASN A 97 -6.26 -17.56 -14.35
C ASN A 97 -5.06 -17.05 -13.52
N VAL A 98 -4.89 -17.45 -12.25
CA VAL A 98 -3.74 -16.96 -11.44
C VAL A 98 -2.43 -17.55 -11.94
N ARG A 99 -2.38 -18.87 -12.20
CA ARG A 99 -1.17 -19.49 -12.78
C ARG A 99 -0.88 -19.00 -14.18
N ALA A 100 -1.91 -18.72 -14.99
CA ALA A 100 -1.74 -18.10 -16.30
C ALA A 100 -1.18 -16.67 -16.17
N MET A 101 -1.74 -15.85 -15.26
CA MET A 101 -1.26 -14.50 -14.99
C MET A 101 0.18 -14.50 -14.43
N GLN A 102 0.51 -15.43 -13.54
CA GLN A 102 1.87 -15.62 -13.04
C GLN A 102 2.84 -15.95 -14.17
N ARG A 103 2.46 -16.86 -15.09
CA ARG A 103 3.27 -17.17 -16.28
C ARG A 103 3.42 -15.97 -17.22
N VAL A 104 2.36 -15.18 -17.41
CA VAL A 104 2.42 -13.94 -18.20
C VAL A 104 3.38 -12.94 -17.55
N GLN A 105 3.27 -12.72 -16.24
CA GLN A 105 4.23 -11.91 -15.47
C GLN A 105 5.66 -12.44 -15.58
N ASP A 106 5.85 -13.76 -15.54
CA ASP A 106 7.16 -14.39 -15.66
C ASP A 106 7.74 -14.25 -17.07
N ALA A 107 6.90 -14.27 -18.10
CA ALA A 107 7.31 -14.02 -19.47
C ALA A 107 7.59 -12.53 -19.75
N ALA A 108 6.90 -11.64 -19.04
CA ALA A 108 7.07 -10.19 -19.16
C ALA A 108 8.22 -9.63 -18.29
N PHE A 109 8.84 -10.46 -17.44
CA PHE A 109 9.93 -10.02 -16.58
C PHE A 109 11.13 -9.50 -17.41
N PRO A 110 11.68 -8.33 -17.09
CA PRO A 110 12.67 -7.67 -17.92
C PRO A 110 13.99 -8.44 -17.97
N VAL A 111 14.39 -8.88 -19.17
CA VAL A 111 15.62 -9.66 -19.39
C VAL A 111 16.88 -8.92 -18.90
N ASP A 112 16.93 -7.60 -19.08
CA ASP A 112 18.06 -6.80 -18.63
C ASP A 112 18.20 -6.75 -17.10
N ALA A 113 17.12 -7.02 -16.34
CA ALA A 113 17.19 -7.21 -14.90
C ALA A 113 17.86 -8.53 -14.50
N GLU A 114 17.70 -9.60 -15.28
CA GLU A 114 18.37 -10.88 -15.02
C GLU A 114 19.89 -10.77 -15.17
N THR A 115 20.35 -9.85 -16.03
CA THR A 115 21.77 -9.64 -16.33
C THR A 115 22.42 -8.49 -15.56
N CYS A 116 21.66 -7.70 -14.80
CA CYS A 116 22.20 -6.53 -14.10
C CYS A 116 23.11 -6.94 -12.93
N GLU A 117 24.16 -6.15 -12.66
CA GLU A 117 25.02 -6.36 -11.48
C GLU A 117 24.56 -5.58 -10.25
N LYS A 118 23.83 -4.47 -10.46
CA LYS A 118 23.27 -3.61 -9.41
C LYS A 118 21.76 -3.49 -9.61
N LEU A 119 20.99 -3.92 -8.60
CA LEU A 119 19.53 -3.93 -8.63
C LEU A 119 18.98 -3.00 -7.54
N MET A 120 18.10 -2.08 -7.91
CA MET A 120 17.34 -1.25 -6.99
C MET A 120 15.88 -1.65 -7.07
N VAL A 121 15.28 -2.03 -5.95
CA VAL A 121 13.88 -2.44 -5.88
C VAL A 121 13.14 -1.48 -4.96
N ILE A 122 12.05 -0.89 -5.45
CA ILE A 122 11.14 -0.09 -4.63
C ILE A 122 9.88 -0.92 -4.40
N LEU A 123 9.60 -1.21 -3.14
CA LEU A 123 8.46 -2.03 -2.75
C LEU A 123 7.19 -1.20 -2.64
N ILE A 124 6.11 -1.76 -3.18
CA ILE A 124 4.78 -1.15 -3.19
C ILE A 124 3.72 -2.16 -2.75
N PRO A 125 2.48 -1.74 -2.45
CA PRO A 125 1.38 -2.67 -2.20
C PRO A 125 1.16 -3.65 -3.34
N GLU A 126 0.54 -4.78 -3.05
CA GLU A 126 0.22 -5.89 -3.96
C GLU A 126 -1.07 -5.68 -4.77
N HIS A 127 -1.76 -4.56 -4.52
CA HIS A 127 -3.04 -4.22 -5.15
C HIS A 127 -2.99 -2.86 -5.85
N ASN A 128 -3.78 -2.75 -6.92
CA ASN A 128 -3.95 -1.52 -7.70
C ASN A 128 -4.89 -0.54 -6.97
N THR A 129 -4.45 -0.06 -5.81
CA THR A 129 -5.21 0.87 -4.96
C THR A 129 -4.41 2.15 -4.72
N MET A 130 -5.10 3.19 -4.29
CA MET A 130 -4.46 4.40 -3.78
C MET A 130 -4.15 4.22 -2.29
N SER A 131 -2.93 4.54 -1.90
CA SER A 131 -2.51 4.66 -0.50
C SER A 131 -1.71 5.95 -0.33
N GLY A 132 -1.56 6.41 0.92
CA GLY A 132 -0.55 7.43 1.23
C GLY A 132 0.82 6.97 0.73
N GLY A 133 1.54 7.85 0.02
CA GLY A 133 2.89 7.58 -0.47
C GLY A 133 3.02 6.80 -1.78
N ILE A 134 1.95 6.18 -2.32
CA ILE A 134 2.07 5.38 -3.57
C ILE A 134 2.60 6.20 -4.74
N TYR A 135 2.12 7.43 -4.88
CA TYR A 135 2.60 8.36 -5.90
C TYR A 135 4.08 8.71 -5.70
N SER A 136 4.51 8.93 -4.45
CA SER A 136 5.91 9.18 -4.10
C SER A 136 6.81 8.02 -4.53
N PHE A 137 6.39 6.77 -4.30
CA PHE A 137 7.18 5.60 -4.69
C PHE A 137 7.42 5.52 -6.20
N PHE A 138 6.37 5.78 -7.00
CA PHE A 138 6.49 5.83 -8.46
C PHE A 138 7.33 7.03 -8.94
N SER A 139 7.22 8.18 -8.28
CA SER A 139 8.07 9.34 -8.60
C SER A 139 9.56 9.06 -8.31
N ILE A 140 9.86 8.47 -7.15
CA ILE A 140 11.23 8.06 -6.78
C ILE A 140 11.76 7.03 -7.79
N ALA A 141 10.94 6.04 -8.16
CA ALA A 141 11.32 5.01 -9.13
C ALA A 141 11.68 5.62 -10.49
N ARG A 142 10.86 6.55 -10.98
CA ARG A 142 11.11 7.26 -12.24
C ARG A 142 12.38 8.11 -12.16
N ALA A 143 12.59 8.83 -11.07
CA ALA A 143 13.80 9.63 -10.88
C ALA A 143 15.06 8.76 -10.85
N ALA A 144 15.02 7.64 -10.12
CA ALA A 144 16.11 6.66 -10.13
C ALA A 144 16.35 6.09 -11.54
N TYR A 145 15.29 5.69 -12.24
CA TYR A 145 15.41 5.22 -13.62
C TYR A 145 16.10 6.25 -14.55
N GLN A 146 15.71 7.52 -14.46
CA GLN A 146 16.32 8.60 -15.25
C GLN A 146 17.80 8.82 -14.90
N MET A 147 18.20 8.56 -13.65
CA MET A 147 19.56 8.70 -13.16
C MET A 147 20.41 7.44 -13.29
N ARG A 148 19.91 6.37 -13.92
CA ARG A 148 20.63 5.10 -14.09
C ARG A 148 22.02 5.22 -14.70
N HIS A 149 22.26 6.23 -15.54
CA HIS A 149 23.57 6.48 -16.14
C HIS A 149 24.62 6.99 -15.15
N ARG A 150 24.21 7.40 -13.93
CA ARG A 150 25.10 7.83 -12.85
C ARG A 150 25.33 6.77 -11.79
N HIS A 151 24.29 6.02 -11.43
CA HIS A 151 24.37 5.03 -10.35
C HIS A 151 24.38 3.58 -10.83
N GLU A 152 24.09 3.32 -12.11
CA GLU A 152 24.12 2.01 -12.78
C GLU A 152 23.11 0.97 -12.27
N TYR A 153 22.40 1.23 -11.17
CA TYR A 153 21.29 0.37 -10.74
C TYR A 153 20.21 0.23 -11.80
N LYS A 154 19.80 -1.01 -12.06
CA LYS A 154 18.51 -1.33 -12.67
C LYS A 154 17.42 -1.13 -11.62
N THR A 155 16.52 -0.19 -11.86
CA THR A 155 15.37 0.06 -10.96
C THR A 155 14.17 -0.80 -11.37
N LEU A 156 13.56 -1.49 -10.40
CA LEU A 156 12.28 -2.20 -10.55
C LEU A 156 11.30 -1.76 -9.47
N LEU A 157 10.03 -1.60 -9.84
CA LEU A 157 8.93 -1.58 -8.87
C LEU A 157 8.47 -3.02 -8.66
N MET A 158 8.44 -3.44 -7.40
CA MET A 158 7.94 -4.77 -7.05
C MET A 158 6.92 -4.64 -5.94
N THR A 159 5.89 -5.48 -5.98
CA THR A 159 4.98 -5.58 -4.84
C THR A 159 5.74 -6.08 -3.62
N ARG A 160 5.20 -5.86 -2.43
CA ARG A 160 5.75 -6.47 -1.21
C ARG A 160 5.64 -8.00 -1.24
N PRO A 161 6.50 -8.72 -0.50
CA PRO A 161 6.31 -10.14 -0.25
C PRO A 161 4.92 -10.37 0.36
N ASN A 162 4.21 -11.37 -0.14
CA ASN A 162 2.89 -11.73 0.35
C ASN A 162 2.65 -13.23 0.08
N ARG A 163 1.91 -13.88 0.99
CA ARG A 163 1.74 -15.35 0.99
C ARG A 163 1.01 -15.89 -0.24
N LEU A 164 0.22 -15.06 -0.90
CA LEU A 164 -0.58 -15.44 -2.07
C LEU A 164 0.14 -15.17 -3.38
N ASN A 165 1.35 -14.59 -3.35
CA ASN A 165 2.08 -14.15 -4.54
C ASN A 165 1.22 -13.23 -5.43
N GLU A 166 0.38 -12.41 -4.81
CA GLU A 166 -0.45 -11.39 -5.43
C GLU A 166 0.41 -10.26 -5.98
N THR A 167 -0.07 -9.71 -7.10
CA THR A 167 0.59 -8.64 -7.83
C THR A 167 -0.38 -8.02 -8.84
N TYR A 168 -0.04 -6.84 -9.34
CA TYR A 168 -0.67 -6.21 -10.49
C TYR A 168 0.43 -5.70 -11.42
N THR A 169 0.10 -5.50 -12.70
CA THR A 169 1.12 -5.11 -13.70
C THR A 169 1.30 -3.60 -13.78
N ARG A 170 0.22 -2.83 -13.62
CA ARG A 170 0.20 -1.37 -13.82
C ARG A 170 -0.69 -0.68 -12.79
N GLN A 171 -0.20 0.40 -12.20
CA GLN A 171 -0.99 1.25 -11.30
C GLN A 171 -1.87 2.17 -12.16
N CYS A 172 -3.19 2.09 -12.01
CA CYS A 172 -4.13 2.79 -12.89
C CYS A 172 -4.74 4.04 -12.27
N ASN A 173 -4.51 4.29 -10.98
CA ASN A 173 -5.10 5.43 -10.29
C ASN A 173 -4.43 6.78 -10.61
N PHE A 174 -3.27 6.78 -11.28
CA PHE A 174 -2.61 7.97 -11.80
C PHE A 174 -1.79 7.65 -13.06
N ARG A 175 -1.49 8.67 -13.86
CA ARG A 175 -0.68 8.51 -15.08
C ARG A 175 0.76 8.14 -14.70
N ASN A 176 1.21 6.99 -15.17
CA ASN A 176 2.59 6.52 -15.05
C ASN A 176 2.90 5.52 -16.17
N SER A 177 4.18 5.27 -16.38
CA SER A 177 4.70 4.31 -17.38
C SER A 177 5.34 3.08 -16.76
N GLU A 178 5.35 2.98 -15.43
CA GLU A 178 6.12 1.95 -14.74
C GLU A 178 5.37 0.62 -14.70
N ASP A 179 6.11 -0.46 -14.93
CA ASP A 179 5.62 -1.81 -14.74
C ASP A 179 5.90 -2.28 -13.31
N VAL A 180 4.96 -3.04 -12.76
CA VAL A 180 5.03 -3.59 -11.42
C VAL A 180 5.16 -5.11 -11.50
N PHE A 181 6.16 -5.63 -10.79
CA PHE A 181 6.47 -7.05 -10.77
C PHE A 181 6.18 -7.67 -9.40
N ARG A 182 6.03 -8.99 -9.37
CA ARG A 182 5.87 -9.71 -8.10
C ARG A 182 7.21 -9.86 -7.41
N PHE A 183 7.27 -9.67 -6.09
CA PHE A 183 8.53 -9.75 -5.34
C PHE A 183 9.31 -11.04 -5.54
N SER A 184 8.64 -12.20 -5.56
CA SER A 184 9.31 -13.50 -5.74
C SER A 184 10.05 -13.63 -7.06
N GLN A 185 9.82 -12.75 -8.05
CA GLN A 185 10.60 -12.71 -9.28
C GLN A 185 12.00 -12.13 -9.08
N ILE A 186 12.32 -11.54 -7.93
CA ILE A 186 13.64 -10.98 -7.62
C ILE A 186 14.75 -12.04 -7.70
N VAL A 187 14.44 -13.32 -7.43
CA VAL A 187 15.37 -14.45 -7.51
C VAL A 187 15.88 -14.71 -8.93
N ARG A 188 15.23 -14.12 -9.94
CA ARG A 188 15.66 -14.17 -11.35
C ARG A 188 16.83 -13.23 -11.64
N CYS A 189 17.05 -12.20 -10.81
CA CYS A 189 18.16 -11.26 -10.91
C CYS A 189 19.47 -11.89 -10.40
N ARG A 190 19.83 -13.09 -10.87
CA ARG A 190 20.91 -13.92 -10.32
C ARG A 190 22.28 -13.24 -10.35
N ASN A 191 22.51 -12.39 -11.35
CA ASN A 191 23.77 -11.66 -11.52
C ASN A 191 23.87 -10.40 -10.67
N ALA A 192 22.78 -9.97 -10.02
CA ALA A 192 22.79 -8.79 -9.18
C ALA A 192 23.63 -9.08 -7.94
N LYS A 193 24.83 -8.52 -7.86
CA LYS A 193 25.75 -8.63 -6.72
C LYS A 193 25.35 -7.66 -5.61
N THR A 194 24.91 -6.47 -6.01
CA THR A 194 24.43 -5.44 -5.11
C THR A 194 22.94 -5.25 -5.28
N VAL A 195 22.19 -5.40 -4.19
CA VAL A 195 20.75 -5.17 -4.14
C VAL A 195 20.48 -4.01 -3.18
N TYR A 196 19.68 -3.04 -3.62
CA TYR A 196 19.21 -1.93 -2.81
C TYR A 196 17.68 -1.98 -2.76
N LEU A 197 17.13 -2.32 -1.60
CA LEU A 197 15.69 -2.34 -1.36
C LEU A 197 15.22 -1.02 -0.71
N HIS A 198 14.16 -0.44 -1.25
CA HIS A 198 13.39 0.62 -0.62
C HIS A 198 12.08 0.03 -0.09
N LEU A 199 11.92 0.02 1.24
CA LEU A 199 10.78 -0.57 1.95
C LEU A 199 9.89 0.55 2.50
N PRO A 200 8.59 0.59 2.21
CA PRO A 200 7.65 1.37 2.99
C PRO A 200 7.75 1.03 4.50
N GLU A 201 7.65 2.04 5.35
CA GLU A 201 7.74 1.91 6.81
C GLU A 201 6.74 0.91 7.39
N TYR A 202 5.50 0.90 6.89
CA TYR A 202 4.42 0.07 7.44
C TYR A 202 4.63 -1.43 7.21
N MET A 203 5.51 -1.83 6.28
CA MET A 203 5.74 -3.25 6.00
C MET A 203 6.91 -3.84 6.76
N VAL A 204 7.78 -3.01 7.34
CA VAL A 204 9.01 -3.46 8.02
C VAL A 204 8.75 -4.59 9.02
N PRO A 205 7.72 -4.52 9.91
CA PRO A 205 7.52 -5.56 10.94
C PRO A 205 7.15 -6.94 10.38
N SER A 206 6.70 -7.01 9.12
CA SER A 206 6.25 -8.25 8.48
C SER A 206 7.08 -8.65 7.27
N PHE A 207 8.08 -7.83 6.89
CA PHE A 207 8.80 -7.98 5.64
C PHE A 207 9.53 -9.33 5.55
N VAL A 208 10.25 -9.70 6.62
CA VAL A 208 11.00 -10.96 6.66
C VAL A 208 10.08 -12.18 6.74
N ASP A 209 9.03 -12.09 7.55
CA ASP A 209 8.06 -13.18 7.78
C ASP A 209 7.19 -13.53 6.57
N LEU A 210 7.00 -12.57 5.66
CA LEU A 210 6.21 -12.77 4.45
C LEU A 210 7.01 -13.32 3.27
N MET A 211 8.34 -13.43 3.40
CA MET A 211 9.19 -14.01 2.36
C MET A 211 9.20 -15.54 2.42
N ASP A 212 9.25 -16.17 1.24
CA ASP A 212 9.59 -17.59 1.15
C ASP A 212 11.09 -17.82 1.35
N ALA A 213 11.46 -19.08 1.60
CA ALA A 213 12.84 -19.45 1.89
C ALA A 213 13.79 -19.18 0.71
N GLU A 214 13.32 -19.32 -0.53
CA GLU A 214 14.14 -19.08 -1.73
C GLU A 214 14.48 -17.58 -1.88
N THR A 215 13.50 -16.71 -1.68
CA THR A 215 13.67 -15.26 -1.73
C THR A 215 14.59 -14.76 -0.61
N LEU A 216 14.40 -15.29 0.61
CA LEU A 216 15.25 -14.97 1.75
C LEU A 216 16.71 -15.39 1.51
N GLU A 217 16.92 -16.60 1.01
CA GLU A 217 18.26 -17.11 0.67
C GLU A 217 18.90 -16.29 -0.46
N TYR A 218 18.13 -15.93 -1.48
CA TYR A 218 18.60 -15.06 -2.56
C TYR A 218 19.15 -13.74 -2.00
N LEU A 219 18.41 -13.07 -1.12
CA LEU A 219 18.84 -11.80 -0.51
C LEU A 219 20.09 -11.97 0.36
N LYS A 220 20.14 -13.02 1.20
CA LYS A 220 21.30 -13.32 2.05
C LYS A 220 22.57 -13.67 1.27
N SER A 221 22.41 -14.23 0.07
CA SER A 221 23.53 -14.62 -0.78
C SER A 221 24.15 -13.47 -1.60
N ARG A 222 23.62 -12.25 -1.50
CA ARG A 222 24.14 -11.10 -2.25
C ARG A 222 25.44 -10.60 -1.62
N ASP A 223 26.36 -10.09 -2.45
CA ASP A 223 27.62 -9.49 -1.98
C ASP A 223 27.34 -8.24 -1.12
N LYS A 224 26.32 -7.48 -1.51
CA LYS A 224 25.83 -6.32 -0.77
C LYS A 224 24.31 -6.21 -0.81
N LEU A 225 23.68 -6.11 0.35
CA LEU A 225 22.27 -5.82 0.54
C LEU A 225 22.07 -4.53 1.35
N TYR A 226 21.66 -3.48 0.64
CA TYR A 226 21.26 -2.21 1.24
C TYR A 226 19.75 -2.19 1.44
N ILE A 227 19.30 -1.74 2.60
CA ILE A 227 17.88 -1.51 2.86
C ILE A 227 17.67 -0.07 3.31
N ASN A 228 16.79 0.65 2.64
CA ASN A 228 16.31 1.96 3.06
C ASN A 228 14.81 1.90 3.36
N ILE A 229 14.44 2.24 4.59
CA ILE A 229 13.05 2.41 4.97
C ILE A 229 12.57 3.78 4.47
N LEU A 230 11.63 3.78 3.51
CA LEU A 230 10.93 4.96 3.03
C LEU A 230 9.91 5.41 4.07
N ASN A 231 10.34 6.26 5.01
CA ASN A 231 9.48 6.84 6.04
C ASN A 231 8.68 8.03 5.47
N GLN A 232 7.51 7.74 4.89
CA GLN A 232 6.63 8.73 4.26
C GLN A 232 5.61 9.31 5.25
N LYS A 233 5.27 8.56 6.30
CA LYS A 233 4.37 8.94 7.39
C LYS A 233 5.01 8.52 8.71
N ILE A 234 5.60 9.51 9.38
CA ILE A 234 6.36 9.31 10.63
C ILE A 234 5.55 8.63 11.74
N ASP A 235 4.23 8.84 11.76
CA ASP A 235 3.34 8.31 12.79
C ASP A 235 3.15 6.79 12.72
N ILE A 236 3.43 6.18 11.57
CA ILE A 236 3.30 4.72 11.35
C ILE A 236 4.66 4.03 11.21
N MET A 237 5.76 4.77 11.42
CA MET A 237 7.10 4.19 11.45
C MET A 237 7.21 3.27 12.68
N PRO A 238 7.57 1.99 12.51
CA PRO A 238 7.73 1.06 13.63
C PRO A 238 8.79 1.52 14.63
N GLU A 239 8.67 1.05 15.87
CA GLU A 239 9.65 1.38 16.90
C GLU A 239 10.99 0.68 16.62
N ALA A 240 12.08 1.22 17.17
CA ALA A 240 13.45 0.79 16.81
C ALA A 240 13.69 -0.73 16.91
N HIS A 241 13.08 -1.38 17.90
CA HIS A 241 13.20 -2.83 18.12
C HIS A 241 12.48 -3.68 17.07
N GLU A 242 11.49 -3.13 16.36
CA GLU A 242 10.76 -3.80 15.28
C GLU A 242 11.53 -3.75 13.96
N LEU A 243 12.66 -3.04 13.91
CA LEU A 243 13.54 -2.95 12.75
C LEU A 243 14.61 -4.06 12.74
N GLU A 244 14.75 -4.81 13.83
CA GLU A 244 15.89 -5.70 14.05
C GLU A 244 15.98 -6.85 13.04
N ASP A 245 14.85 -7.42 12.60
CA ASP A 245 14.87 -8.49 11.58
C ASP A 245 15.39 -7.97 10.23
N VAL A 246 14.99 -6.75 9.85
CA VAL A 246 15.46 -6.10 8.62
C VAL A 246 16.91 -5.62 8.77
N ARG A 247 17.30 -5.15 9.97
CA ARG A 247 18.67 -4.78 10.30
C ARG A 247 19.61 -5.98 10.23
N ALA A 248 19.18 -7.13 10.74
CA ALA A 248 19.95 -8.37 10.69
C ALA A 248 20.08 -8.95 9.27
N LEU A 249 19.12 -8.62 8.39
CA LEU A 249 19.15 -9.02 6.98
C LEU A 249 20.09 -8.15 6.14
N ALA A 250 20.14 -6.84 6.38
CA ALA A 250 20.89 -5.89 5.57
C ALA A 250 22.37 -5.77 5.97
N ASP A 251 23.26 -5.52 5.01
CA ASP A 251 24.61 -5.02 5.29
C ASP A 251 24.56 -3.61 5.90
N GLU A 252 23.68 -2.77 5.37
CA GLU A 252 23.43 -1.42 5.87
C GLU A 252 21.93 -1.10 5.81
N LEU A 253 21.40 -0.70 6.96
CA LEU A 253 20.04 -0.21 7.11
C LEU A 253 20.05 1.33 7.22
N THR A 254 19.24 1.99 6.41
CA THR A 254 18.99 3.44 6.44
C THR A 254 17.50 3.71 6.49
N GLN A 255 17.13 4.95 6.78
CA GLN A 255 15.77 5.45 6.63
C GLN A 255 15.80 6.78 5.89
N SER A 256 14.74 7.06 5.13
CA SER A 256 14.61 8.32 4.41
C SER A 256 13.28 9.00 4.72
N VAL A 257 13.32 10.30 4.99
CA VAL A 257 12.12 11.12 5.18
C VAL A 257 11.91 12.05 3.99
N ALA A 258 10.64 12.34 3.70
CA ALA A 258 10.28 13.27 2.62
C ALA A 258 10.35 14.74 3.05
N HIS A 259 10.13 15.03 4.34
CA HIS A 259 9.98 16.40 4.84
C HIS A 259 11.15 16.82 5.73
N HIS A 260 11.64 18.05 5.53
CA HIS A 260 12.75 18.61 6.30
C HIS A 260 12.49 18.66 7.81
N SER A 261 11.23 18.83 8.25
CA SER A 261 10.89 18.82 9.68
C SER A 261 11.23 17.52 10.40
N TYR A 262 11.31 16.40 9.67
CA TYR A 262 11.69 15.10 10.22
C TYR A 262 13.16 14.77 9.94
N PHE A 263 13.87 15.62 9.19
CA PHE A 263 15.27 15.40 8.83
C PHE A 263 16.19 16.02 9.88
N GLY A 264 16.43 15.28 10.96
CA GLY A 264 17.32 15.70 12.04
C GLY A 264 17.92 14.53 12.82
N GLN A 265 19.01 14.81 13.55
CA GLN A 265 19.74 13.79 14.32
C GLN A 265 18.85 13.07 15.34
N SER A 266 17.89 13.77 15.95
CA SER A 266 16.94 13.18 16.89
C SER A 266 16.13 12.01 16.30
N PHE A 267 15.78 12.07 15.01
CA PHE A 267 15.08 10.99 14.32
C PHE A 267 16.01 9.84 13.94
N ALA A 268 17.26 10.13 13.58
CA ALA A 268 18.27 9.09 13.37
C ALA A 268 18.53 8.31 14.67
N ASP A 269 18.67 9.04 15.79
CA ASP A 269 18.92 8.48 17.12
C ASP A 269 17.71 7.68 17.62
N ARG A 270 16.47 8.19 17.44
CA ARG A 270 15.24 7.50 17.85
C ARG A 270 15.15 6.08 17.32
N TYR A 271 15.50 5.87 16.06
CA TYR A 271 15.41 4.58 15.40
C TYR A 271 16.76 3.86 15.28
N ASN A 272 17.83 4.43 15.84
CA ASN A 272 19.20 3.96 15.69
C ASN A 272 19.54 3.60 14.21
N THR A 273 19.14 4.48 13.30
CA THR A 273 19.20 4.22 11.86
C THR A 273 19.58 5.50 11.13
N PRO A 274 20.67 5.51 10.33
CA PRO A 274 21.08 6.67 9.54
C PRO A 274 19.94 7.24 8.72
N LEU A 275 19.83 8.56 8.75
CA LEU A 275 18.71 9.29 8.17
C LEU A 275 19.13 10.00 6.89
N LEU A 276 18.34 9.81 5.85
CA LEU A 276 18.49 10.42 4.54
C LEU A 276 17.31 11.37 4.29
N LEU A 277 17.57 12.43 3.53
CA LEU A 277 16.51 13.28 2.99
C LEU A 277 16.24 12.83 1.55
N LEU A 278 15.04 12.32 1.30
CA LEU A 278 14.60 11.89 -0.03
C LEU A 278 13.22 12.51 -0.33
N PRO A 279 13.18 13.78 -0.75
CA PRO A 279 11.93 14.46 -1.01
C PRO A 279 11.31 13.93 -2.30
N ALA A 280 9.99 13.75 -2.31
CA ALA A 280 9.28 13.45 -3.54
C ALA A 280 9.23 14.71 -4.41
N TYR A 281 9.68 14.59 -5.67
CA TYR A 281 9.48 15.63 -6.67
C TYR A 281 8.23 15.30 -7.48
N THR A 282 7.31 16.26 -7.59
CA THR A 282 6.14 16.13 -8.46
C THR A 282 6.39 16.91 -9.75
N ASP A 283 6.53 16.19 -10.86
CA ASP A 283 6.65 16.78 -12.18
C ASP A 283 5.28 17.29 -12.66
N LEU A 284 5.06 18.59 -12.50
CA LEU A 284 3.83 19.24 -12.91
C LEU A 284 3.71 19.47 -14.42
N SER A 285 4.77 19.22 -15.20
CA SER A 285 4.75 19.44 -16.67
C SER A 285 3.77 18.52 -17.42
N GLN A 286 3.34 17.44 -16.77
CA GLN A 286 2.37 16.49 -17.31
C GLN A 286 0.92 16.96 -17.19
N TYR A 287 0.68 18.03 -16.43
CA TYR A 287 -0.63 18.64 -16.29
C TYR A 287 -0.76 19.78 -17.31
N GLU A 288 -1.80 19.70 -18.14
CA GLU A 288 -2.11 20.78 -19.07
C GLU A 288 -2.60 22.00 -18.30
N ALA A 289 -2.08 23.18 -18.65
CA ALA A 289 -2.54 24.42 -18.07
C ALA A 289 -3.94 24.73 -18.59
N ILE A 290 -4.93 24.60 -17.70
CA ILE A 290 -6.32 24.98 -17.98
C ILE A 290 -6.46 26.49 -17.75
N PRO A 291 -7.05 27.27 -18.68
CA PRO A 291 -7.39 28.67 -18.47
C PRO A 291 -8.29 28.87 -17.24
N ALA A 292 -8.25 30.05 -16.62
CA ALA A 292 -9.02 30.29 -15.40
C ALA A 292 -10.53 30.16 -15.63
N GLU A 293 -10.98 30.48 -16.84
CA GLU A 293 -12.37 30.48 -17.28
C GLU A 293 -12.95 29.06 -17.44
N GLU A 294 -12.09 28.06 -17.64
CA GLU A 294 -12.45 26.66 -17.78
C GLU A 294 -12.35 25.89 -16.45
N LYS A 295 -11.80 26.51 -15.40
CA LYS A 295 -11.64 25.88 -14.08
C LYS A 295 -12.96 25.91 -13.31
N HIS A 296 -13.21 24.81 -12.60
CA HIS A 296 -14.31 24.72 -11.66
C HIS A 296 -13.93 25.41 -10.35
N ASN A 297 -14.87 26.20 -9.79
CA ASN A 297 -14.74 26.78 -8.47
C ASN A 297 -14.88 25.66 -7.43
N LEU A 298 -13.74 25.07 -7.04
CA LEU A 298 -13.68 23.92 -6.15
C LEU A 298 -12.66 24.20 -5.03
N ILE A 299 -13.11 24.02 -3.79
CA ILE A 299 -12.27 24.01 -2.60
C ILE A 299 -12.12 22.57 -2.16
N ILE A 300 -10.87 22.10 -2.20
CA ILE A 300 -10.52 20.76 -1.74
C ILE A 300 -9.92 20.85 -0.34
N TYR A 301 -10.44 20.08 0.60
CA TYR A 301 -9.96 20.07 1.98
C TYR A 301 -9.56 18.68 2.48
N SER A 302 -8.67 18.64 3.48
CA SER A 302 -8.20 17.39 4.08
C SER A 302 -9.33 16.66 4.81
N PRO A 303 -9.41 15.31 4.75
CA PRO A 303 -10.30 14.55 5.61
C PRO A 303 -9.94 14.64 7.10
N ASP A 304 -8.70 15.02 7.45
CA ASP A 304 -8.22 15.01 8.83
C ASP A 304 -9.04 15.91 9.76
N GLU A 305 -9.24 15.48 10.99
CA GLU A 305 -9.96 16.25 12.01
C GLU A 305 -9.11 17.42 12.52
N ALA A 306 -9.76 18.56 12.76
CA ALA A 306 -9.15 19.71 13.41
C ALA A 306 -10.21 20.58 14.09
N ASP A 307 -9.89 21.13 15.26
CA ASP A 307 -10.84 21.87 16.12
C ASP A 307 -11.55 23.03 15.38
N TRP A 308 -10.86 23.67 14.45
CA TRP A 308 -11.35 24.82 13.69
C TRP A 308 -11.92 24.46 12.31
N LYS A 309 -11.91 23.18 11.93
CA LYS A 309 -12.29 22.73 10.58
C LYS A 309 -13.72 23.11 10.23
N THR A 310 -14.69 22.76 11.09
CA THR A 310 -16.12 23.03 10.84
C THR A 310 -16.38 24.51 10.69
N ALA A 311 -15.93 25.33 11.65
CA ALA A 311 -16.10 26.78 11.60
C ALA A 311 -15.45 27.41 10.35
N THR A 312 -14.31 26.87 9.91
CA THR A 312 -13.64 27.33 8.68
C THR A 312 -14.42 26.97 7.43
N LEU A 313 -14.92 25.75 7.33
CA LEU A 313 -15.74 25.30 6.18
C LEU A 313 -17.07 26.06 6.10
N GLU A 314 -17.68 26.37 7.24
CA GLU A 314 -18.87 27.22 7.33
C GLU A 314 -18.58 28.66 6.86
N ALA A 315 -17.50 29.26 7.37
CA ALA A 315 -17.09 30.60 6.93
C ALA A 315 -16.76 30.66 5.43
N ILE A 316 -16.17 29.59 4.88
CA ILE A 316 -15.94 29.45 3.44
C ILE A 316 -17.27 29.33 2.69
N ALA A 317 -18.22 28.54 3.19
CA ALA A 317 -19.53 28.37 2.56
C ALA A 317 -20.31 29.70 2.50
N GLU A 318 -20.22 30.51 3.56
CA GLU A 318 -20.85 31.83 3.61
C GLU A 318 -20.13 32.86 2.74
N GLY A 319 -18.80 32.88 2.75
CA GLY A 319 -18.00 33.88 2.04
C GLY A 319 -17.77 33.57 0.55
N MET A 320 -17.88 32.30 0.15
CA MET A 320 -17.61 31.81 -1.20
C MET A 320 -18.69 30.81 -1.65
N PRO A 321 -19.97 31.23 -1.74
CA PRO A 321 -21.10 30.32 -2.01
C PRO A 321 -21.03 29.67 -3.40
N ASP A 322 -20.31 30.28 -4.35
CA ASP A 322 -20.13 29.76 -5.70
C ASP A 322 -19.01 28.69 -5.79
N TYR A 323 -18.29 28.42 -4.70
CA TYR A 323 -17.27 27.38 -4.64
C TYR A 323 -17.84 26.10 -4.05
N GLU A 324 -17.76 25.01 -4.81
CA GLU A 324 -18.06 23.69 -4.30
C GLU A 324 -16.99 23.27 -3.28
N GLN A 325 -17.41 22.71 -2.15
CA GLN A 325 -16.48 22.16 -1.16
C GLN A 325 -16.47 20.62 -1.25
N ARG A 326 -15.29 20.02 -1.44
CA ARG A 326 -15.10 18.56 -1.42
C ARG A 326 -13.91 18.17 -0.58
N TRP A 327 -14.02 17.10 0.18
CA TRP A 327 -12.86 16.50 0.83
C TRP A 327 -12.17 15.50 -0.09
N LEU A 328 -10.85 15.37 0.04
CA LEU A 328 -10.05 14.38 -0.68
C LEU A 328 -10.12 13.03 0.05
N GLY A 329 -11.00 12.14 -0.41
CA GLY A 329 -11.14 10.79 0.13
C GLY A 329 -10.47 9.69 -0.70
N LEU A 330 -10.04 8.62 -0.04
CA LEU A 330 -9.50 7.39 -0.67
C LEU A 330 -10.46 6.71 -1.67
N SER A 331 -11.74 7.09 -1.68
CA SER A 331 -12.75 6.62 -2.64
C SER A 331 -12.98 7.56 -3.82
N ALA A 332 -12.27 8.68 -3.90
CA ALA A 332 -12.22 9.46 -5.14
C ALA A 332 -11.43 8.63 -6.16
N GLN A 333 -12.13 7.77 -6.88
CA GLN A 333 -11.73 7.43 -8.24
C GLN A 333 -11.37 8.77 -8.88
N PHE A 334 -10.11 8.93 -9.29
CA PHE A 334 -9.70 9.96 -10.21
C PHE A 334 -10.37 9.66 -11.57
N GLY A 335 -11.71 9.69 -11.59
CA GLY A 335 -12.51 9.70 -12.79
C GLY A 335 -12.16 10.99 -13.49
N ALA A 336 -11.29 10.85 -14.49
CA ALA A 336 -11.04 11.81 -15.56
C ALA A 336 -11.39 13.25 -15.19
N PHE A 337 -10.47 13.95 -14.52
CA PHE A 337 -10.31 15.37 -14.77
C PHE A 337 -9.81 15.48 -16.22
N ARG A 338 -10.76 15.53 -17.15
CA ARG A 338 -10.55 16.01 -18.51
C ARG A 338 -10.87 17.48 -18.54
#